data_AF-A0AAW1YVQ6-F1
#
_entry.id   AF-A0AAW1YVQ6-F1
#
_cell.length_a   1.000
_cell.length_b   1.000
_cell.length_c   1.000
_cell.angle_alpha   90.00
_cell.angle_beta   90.00
_cell.angle_gamma   90.00
#
_symmetry.space_group_name_H-M   'P 1'
#
loop_
_entity.id
_entity.type
_entity.pdbx_description
1 polymer ?
#
loop_
_entity_poly.entity_id
_entity_poly.type
_entity_poly.pdbx_seq_one_letter_code
_entity_poly.pdbx_strand_id
1 'polypeptide(L)'
;METQRILMRSLAVVFIASVIWTITVSANAPQKFSTCCTVVSTVEFTDPIIGFRMQKQNLPCVMAVIFETKRGKFCIDWTQPWVKEKVMQFMRAQRNKLLNSTP
;
A
#
# COMPACT_ATOMS: atom_id res chain seq x y z
N MET A 1 14.96 -42.48 30.77
CA MET A 1 13.70 -41.70 30.88
C MET A 1 13.98 -40.19 30.85
N GLU A 2 15.03 -39.71 31.53
CA GLU A 2 15.42 -38.27 31.58
C GLU A 2 15.84 -37.70 30.21
N THR A 3 16.68 -38.43 29.46
CA THR A 3 17.24 -37.97 28.17
C THR A 3 16.17 -37.76 27.10
N GLN A 4 15.15 -38.62 27.07
CA GLN A 4 14.00 -38.53 26.15
C GLN A 4 13.11 -37.31 26.47
N ARG A 5 12.93 -36.98 27.76
CA ARG A 5 12.18 -35.78 28.20
C ARG A 5 12.91 -34.49 27.84
N ILE A 6 14.24 -34.47 27.95
CA ILE A 6 15.06 -33.30 27.58
C ILE A 6 15.02 -33.09 26.06
N LEU A 7 15.16 -34.15 25.27
CA LEU A 7 15.04 -34.08 23.81
C LEU A 7 13.66 -33.60 23.36
N MET A 8 12.57 -34.09 23.95
CA MET A 8 11.21 -33.62 23.65
C MET A 8 10.99 -32.14 24.00
N ARG A 9 11.51 -31.69 25.15
CA ARG A 9 11.40 -30.28 25.56
C ARG A 9 12.19 -29.36 24.63
N SER A 10 13.40 -29.77 24.23
CA SER A 10 14.21 -29.01 23.27
C SER A 10 13.57 -28.94 21.89
N LEU A 11 13.00 -30.05 21.41
CA LEU A 11 12.28 -30.08 20.12
C LEU A 11 11.06 -29.16 20.13
N ALA A 12 10.30 -29.13 21.22
CA ALA A 12 9.14 -28.25 21.36
C ALA A 12 9.53 -26.76 21.33
N VAL A 13 10.62 -26.38 22.01
CA VAL A 13 11.10 -24.99 22.03
C VAL A 13 11.59 -24.55 20.65
N VAL A 14 12.30 -25.41 19.92
CA VAL A 14 12.74 -25.13 18.54
C VAL A 14 11.56 -24.99 17.59
N PHE A 15 10.53 -25.82 17.74
CA PHE A 15 9.30 -25.74 16.94
C PHE A 15 8.56 -24.42 17.17
N ILE A 16 8.38 -24.02 18.44
CA ILE A 16 7.70 -22.78 18.80
C ILE A 16 8.46 -21.57 18.27
N ALA A 17 9.79 -21.54 18.41
CA ALA A 17 10.63 -20.45 17.89
C ALA A 17 10.56 -20.32 16.35
N SER A 18 10.56 -21.45 15.64
CA SER A 18 10.42 -21.50 14.18
C SER A 18 9.05 -20.99 13.70
N VAL A 19 7.97 -21.37 14.39
CA VAL A 19 6.61 -20.90 14.08
C VAL A 19 6.48 -19.39 14.34
N ILE A 20 7.08 -18.85 15.41
CA ILE A 20 7.05 -17.40 15.70
C ILE A 20 7.81 -16.60 14.62
N TRP A 21 8.92 -17.12 14.09
CA TRP A 21 9.68 -16.45 13.02
C TRP A 21 8.89 -16.38 11.71
N THR A 22 8.15 -17.43 11.35
CA THR A 22 7.38 -17.45 10.09
C THR A 22 6.21 -16.48 10.09
N ILE A 23 5.56 -16.24 11.24
CA ILE A 23 4.41 -15.31 11.34
C ILE A 23 4.85 -13.85 11.21
N THR A 24 6.00 -13.48 11.77
CA THR A 24 6.49 -12.09 11.76
C THR A 24 6.99 -11.62 10.39
N VAL A 25 7.45 -12.53 9.53
CA VAL A 25 7.81 -12.21 8.13
C VAL A 25 6.57 -11.94 7.27
N SER A 26 5.40 -12.51 7.60
CA SER A 26 4.16 -12.31 6.85
C SER A 26 3.50 -10.95 7.08
N ALA A 27 3.82 -10.24 8.16
CA ALA A 27 3.24 -8.91 8.44
C ALA A 27 3.88 -7.79 7.60
N ASN A 28 5.04 -8.08 6.98
CA ASN A 28 5.84 -7.12 6.23
C ASN A 28 5.84 -7.40 4.72
N ALA A 29 4.95 -8.28 4.25
CA ALA A 29 4.74 -8.43 2.83
C ALA A 29 4.09 -7.14 2.29
N PRO A 30 4.76 -6.36 1.42
CA PRO A 30 4.06 -5.34 0.66
C PRO A 30 2.96 -6.07 -0.09
N GLN A 31 1.69 -5.78 0.20
CA GLN A 31 0.58 -6.41 -0.50
C GLN A 31 0.75 -6.14 -2.00
N LYS A 32 1.26 -7.16 -2.69
CA LYS A 32 1.56 -7.16 -4.12
C LYS A 32 0.22 -7.19 -4.84
N PHE A 33 -0.13 -6.05 -5.42
CA PHE A 33 -1.05 -5.90 -6.54
C PHE A 33 -2.42 -6.55 -6.38
N SER A 34 -3.35 -5.86 -5.73
CA SER A 34 -4.70 -5.86 -6.27
C SER A 34 -4.61 -5.14 -7.63
N THR A 35 -4.90 -5.84 -8.73
CA THR A 35 -4.94 -5.25 -10.09
C THR A 35 -5.79 -3.98 -10.14
N CYS A 36 -6.74 -3.88 -9.22
CA CYS A 36 -7.63 -2.75 -9.01
C CYS A 36 -7.95 -2.51 -7.53
N CYS A 37 -8.49 -1.34 -7.21
CA CYS A 37 -9.06 -1.04 -5.89
C CYS A 37 -10.40 -1.75 -5.70
N THR A 38 -10.54 -2.48 -4.61
CA THR A 38 -11.82 -3.05 -4.13
C THR A 38 -12.40 -2.24 -2.96
N VAL A 39 -11.55 -1.51 -2.24
CA VAL A 39 -11.89 -0.61 -1.14
C VAL A 39 -11.21 0.74 -1.39
N VAL A 40 -11.86 1.82 -0.93
CA VAL A 40 -11.36 3.18 -1.02
C VAL A 40 -11.20 3.80 0.36
N SER A 41 -10.21 4.67 0.50
CA SER A 41 -10.00 5.50 1.69
C SER A 41 -10.55 6.90 1.46
N THR A 42 -11.12 7.48 2.51
CA THR A 42 -11.59 8.87 2.57
C THR A 42 -10.58 9.80 3.23
N VAL A 43 -9.53 9.23 3.83
CA VAL A 43 -8.51 9.93 4.63
C VAL A 43 -7.59 10.72 3.73
N GLU A 44 -7.47 12.02 4.01
CA GLU A 44 -6.50 12.89 3.35
C GLU A 44 -5.08 12.54 3.79
N PHE A 45 -4.16 12.57 2.84
CA PHE A 45 -2.73 12.36 3.10
C PHE A 45 -1.91 13.56 2.63
N THR A 46 -0.81 13.80 3.33
CA THR A 46 0.13 14.90 3.05
C THR A 46 1.25 14.49 2.10
N ASP A 47 1.41 13.18 1.84
CA ASP A 47 2.44 12.67 0.94
C ASP A 47 2.36 13.31 -0.47
N PRO A 48 3.50 13.69 -1.07
CA PRO A 48 3.52 14.22 -2.41
C PRO A 48 3.17 13.13 -3.42
N ILE A 49 2.21 13.44 -4.30
CA ILE A 49 1.81 12.57 -5.40
C ILE A 49 2.79 12.71 -6.57
N ILE A 50 3.25 11.57 -7.09
CA ILE A 50 4.11 11.48 -8.28
C ILE A 50 3.31 11.11 -9.53
N GLY A 51 2.08 10.64 -9.35
CA GLY A 51 1.15 10.33 -10.42
C GLY A 51 -0.23 10.04 -9.86
N PHE A 52 -1.23 10.00 -10.74
CA PHE A 52 -2.56 9.55 -10.40
C PHE A 52 -3.23 8.89 -11.61
N ARG A 53 -4.16 7.97 -11.35
CA ARG A 53 -5.04 7.41 -12.39
C ARG A 53 -6.46 7.25 -11.86
N MET A 54 -7.44 7.49 -12.73
CA MET A 54 -8.84 7.16 -12.44
C MET A 54 -9.08 5.68 -12.74
N GLN A 55 -9.65 4.98 -11.77
CA GLN A 55 -10.14 3.62 -11.94
C GLN A 55 -11.66 3.65 -12.16
N LYS A 56 -12.10 3.08 -13.28
CA LYS A 56 -13.52 2.84 -13.54
C LYS A 56 -14.00 1.64 -12.73
N GLN A 57 -15.28 1.66 -12.34
CA GLN A 57 -15.92 0.52 -11.68
C GLN A 57 -16.01 -0.67 -12.65
N ASN A 58 -15.59 -1.85 -12.18
CA ASN A 58 -15.73 -3.12 -12.87
C ASN A 58 -15.58 -4.25 -11.85
N LEU A 59 -16.69 -4.84 -11.37
CA LEU A 59 -16.67 -5.74 -10.21
C LEU A 59 -15.61 -6.85 -10.36
N PRO A 60 -14.79 -7.10 -9.32
CA PRO A 60 -14.88 -6.58 -7.95
C PRO A 60 -14.29 -5.19 -7.73
N CYS A 61 -13.79 -4.53 -8.77
CA CYS A 61 -13.17 -3.21 -8.70
C CYS A 61 -14.21 -2.10 -8.50
N VAL A 62 -13.96 -1.23 -7.53
CA VAL A 62 -14.80 -0.04 -7.27
C VAL A 62 -14.27 1.18 -8.01
N MET A 63 -15.09 2.22 -8.16
CA MET A 63 -14.64 3.49 -8.70
C MET A 63 -13.69 4.18 -7.71
N ALA A 64 -12.50 4.56 -8.14
CA ALA A 64 -11.48 5.13 -7.25
C ALA A 64 -10.51 6.06 -8.00
N VAL A 65 -9.94 7.02 -7.29
CA VAL A 65 -8.70 7.68 -7.72
C VAL A 65 -7.54 6.93 -7.10
N ILE A 66 -6.60 6.49 -7.93
CA ILE A 66 -5.39 5.84 -7.46
C ILE A 66 -4.28 6.86 -7.49
N PHE A 67 -3.83 7.30 -6.32
CA PHE A 67 -2.65 8.15 -6.20
C PHE A 67 -1.40 7.30 -6.08
N GLU A 68 -0.40 7.66 -6.87
CA GLU A 68 0.94 7.08 -6.79
C GLU A 68 1.82 8.03 -5.99
N THR A 69 2.47 7.51 -4.97
CA THR A 69 3.40 8.22 -4.10
C THR A 69 4.70 7.42 -3.99
N LYS A 70 5.73 8.00 -3.36
CA LYS A 70 6.97 7.25 -3.04
C LYS A 70 6.74 6.05 -2.11
N ARG A 71 5.67 6.08 -1.30
CA ARG A 71 5.33 5.03 -0.34
C ARG A 71 4.50 3.90 -0.96
N GLY A 72 3.93 4.12 -2.14
CA GLY A 72 3.07 3.17 -2.82
C GLY A 72 1.83 3.81 -3.43
N LYS A 73 0.88 2.95 -3.78
CA LYS A 73 -0.39 3.34 -4.41
C LYS A 73 -1.51 3.38 -3.38
N PHE A 74 -2.30 4.44 -3.39
CA PHE A 74 -3.42 4.64 -2.50
C PHE A 74 -4.73 4.71 -3.28
N CYS A 75 -5.69 3.88 -2.89
CA CYS A 75 -7.05 3.88 -3.41
C CYS A 75 -7.89 4.90 -2.64
N ILE A 76 -8.28 5.99 -3.28
CA ILE A 76 -9.02 7.09 -2.67
C ILE A 76 -10.40 7.21 -3.28
N ASP A 77 -11.38 7.56 -2.45
CA ASP A 77 -12.71 7.91 -2.89
C ASP A 77 -12.67 9.22 -3.68
N TRP A 78 -13.09 9.15 -4.95
CA TRP A 78 -13.06 10.28 -5.88
C TRP A 78 -14.05 11.40 -5.54
N THR A 79 -15.04 11.12 -4.69
CA THR A 79 -16.06 12.09 -4.26
C THR A 79 -15.52 13.06 -3.20
N GLN A 80 -14.37 12.75 -2.59
CA GLN A 80 -13.80 13.56 -1.53
C GLN A 80 -13.39 14.97 -2.05
N PRO A 81 -13.80 16.07 -1.37
CA PRO A 81 -13.55 17.42 -1.87
C PRO A 81 -12.06 17.74 -2.11
N TRP A 82 -11.18 17.26 -1.24
CA TRP A 82 -9.73 17.50 -1.30
C TRP A 82 -9.04 16.80 -2.48
N VAL A 83 -9.64 15.74 -3.04
CA VAL A 83 -9.06 14.98 -4.15
C VAL A 83 -8.91 15.84 -5.39
N LYS A 84 -9.92 16.66 -5.69
CA LYS A 84 -9.88 17.60 -6.81
C LYS A 84 -8.74 18.60 -6.65
N GLU A 85 -8.55 19.10 -5.44
CA GLU A 85 -7.49 20.05 -5.14
C GLU A 85 -6.10 19.41 -5.30
N LYS A 86 -5.88 18.21 -4.76
CA LYS A 86 -4.63 17.47 -4.93
C LYS A 86 -4.29 17.22 -6.40
N VAL A 87 -5.28 16.79 -7.20
CA VAL A 87 -5.09 16.60 -8.65
C VAL A 87 -4.70 17.92 -9.33
N MET A 88 -5.38 19.02 -9.00
CA MET A 88 -5.04 20.34 -9.56
C MET A 88 -3.63 20.81 -9.17
N GLN A 89 -3.23 20.60 -7.91
CA GLN A 89 -1.88 20.92 -7.43
C GLN A 89 -0.82 20.15 -8.21
N PHE A 90 -1.03 18.84 -8.44
CA PHE A 90 -0.12 18.03 -9.25
C PHE A 90 -0.03 18.51 -10.70
N MET A 91 -1.17 18.80 -11.35
CA MET A 91 -1.18 19.28 -12.74
C MET A 91 -0.47 20.64 -12.87
N ARG A 92 -0.60 21.54 -11.89
CA ARG A 92 0.15 22.81 -11.84
C ARG A 92 1.65 22.55 -11.70
N ALA A 93 2.06 21.65 -10.81
CA ALA A 93 3.46 21.29 -10.63
C ALA A 93 4.08 20.70 -11.91
N GLN A 94 3.35 19.82 -12.62
CA GLN A 94 3.81 19.26 -13.90
C GLN A 94 3.93 20.32 -14.98
N ARG A 95 2.95 21.24 -15.09
CA ARG A 95 3.02 22.37 -16.03
C ARG A 95 4.23 23.27 -15.74
N ASN A 96 4.45 23.64 -14.48
CA ASN A 96 5.58 24.48 -14.10
C ASN A 96 6.91 23.79 -14.41
N LYS A 97 6.99 22.47 -14.18
CA LYS A 97 8.17 21.69 -14.54
C LYS A 97 8.42 21.71 -16.06
N LEU A 98 7.36 21.56 -16.87
CA LEU A 98 7.46 21.62 -18.34
C LEU A 98 7.94 23.00 -18.82
N LEU A 99 7.35 24.07 -18.28
CA LEU A 99 7.74 25.46 -18.60
C LEU A 99 9.20 25.72 -18.25
N ASN A 100 9.64 25.31 -17.06
CA ASN A 100 11.02 25.50 -16.61
C ASN A 100 12.04 24.61 -17.33
N SER A 101 11.58 23.58 -18.06
CA SER A 101 12.42 22.68 -18.86
C SER A 101 12.51 23.08 -20.33
N THR A 102 11.77 24.10 -20.76
CA THR A 102 11.82 24.62 -22.13
C THR A 102 13.00 25.62 -22.20
N PRO A 103 14.00 25.42 -23.08
CA PRO A 103 15.17 26.30 -23.21
C PRO A 103 14.81 27.74 -23.58
#